data_AF-A0A975D440-F1
#
_entry.id   AF-A0A975D440-F1
#
_cell.length_a   1.000
_cell.length_b   1.000
_cell.length_c   1.000
_cell.angle_alpha   90.00
_cell.angle_beta   90.00
_cell.angle_gamma   90.00
#
_symmetry.space_group_name_H-M   'P 1'
#
loop_
_entity.id
_entity.type
_entity.pdbx_description
1 polymer ?
#
loop_
_entity_poly.entity_id
_entity_poly.type
_entity_poly.pdbx_seq_one_letter_code
_entity_poly.pdbx_strand_id
1 'polypeptide(L)'
;MATFTLEIVQAVSDWQRGGDHNAKVKRGAALKRACAGLPSSFRTWGGPCYRQEAHEKDRVWQLLADNHLPETIAAWTTDLDIAKTFKGGVPPAELRGVIFKLHPPAASVIVNLSALYADADFHDACQRHQSQISCYGGGIGRYGDSQKEVVLEIASLDRASIHAYGGYSSSREDLAELYFGRVPSDDDLAAFDRLCLQANAGAGPWWLSETGTQSVLKRMESDMARLRAQRQAAITAPAR
;
A
#
# COMPACT_ATOMS: atom_id res chain seq x y z
N MET A 1 36.70 3.92 -0.96
CA MET A 1 35.74 4.69 -0.13
C MET A 1 34.65 3.73 0.31
N ALA A 2 34.19 3.77 1.57
CA ALA A 2 33.11 2.89 2.02
C ALA A 2 31.81 3.29 1.30
N THR A 3 31.15 2.33 0.65
CA THR A 3 29.91 2.53 -0.12
C THR A 3 28.76 3.03 0.78
N PHE A 4 28.75 2.62 2.05
CA PHE A 4 27.72 2.98 3.02
C PHE A 4 28.28 3.88 4.11
N THR A 5 28.01 5.17 4.00
CA THR A 5 28.43 6.20 4.96
C THR A 5 27.42 6.34 6.11
N LEU A 6 27.83 6.98 7.21
CA LEU A 6 26.90 7.35 8.29
C LEU A 6 25.69 8.13 7.77
N GLU A 7 25.87 9.02 6.79
CA GLU A 7 24.78 9.79 6.18
C GLU A 7 23.72 8.88 5.53
N ILE A 8 24.15 7.88 4.76
CA ILE A 8 23.24 6.91 4.13
C ILE A 8 22.50 6.10 5.20
N VAL A 9 23.23 5.56 6.17
CA VAL A 9 22.65 4.73 7.24
C VAL A 9 21.66 5.55 8.09
N GLN A 10 21.99 6.80 8.43
CA GLN A 10 21.12 7.71 9.15
C GLN A 10 19.86 8.05 8.33
N ALA A 11 20.00 8.31 7.03
CA ALA A 11 18.85 8.62 6.17
C ALA A 11 17.88 7.44 6.05
N VAL A 12 18.38 6.21 5.94
CA VAL A 12 17.56 4.98 5.96
C VAL A 12 16.86 4.83 7.31
N SER A 13 17.59 5.00 8.42
CA SER A 13 17.01 4.93 9.77
C SER A 13 15.90 5.95 9.99
N ASP A 14 16.12 7.20 9.55
CA ASP A 14 15.14 8.27 9.65
C ASP A 14 13.88 7.97 8.83
N TRP A 15 14.04 7.50 7.60
CA TRP A 15 12.93 7.09 6.75
C TRP A 15 12.06 6.03 7.45
N GLN A 16 12.69 4.95 7.91
CA GLN A 16 12.01 3.81 8.53
C GLN A 16 11.34 4.14 9.87
N ARG A 17 11.78 5.20 10.57
CA ARG A 17 11.11 5.68 11.78
C ARG A 17 9.66 6.14 11.53
N GLY A 18 9.31 6.46 10.28
CA GLY A 18 7.97 6.96 9.93
C GLY A 18 7.62 8.29 10.63
N GLY A 19 6.36 8.70 10.57
CA GLY A 19 5.90 9.93 11.20
C GLY A 19 4.74 10.58 10.46
N ASP A 20 4.49 11.85 10.75
CA ASP A 20 3.49 12.65 10.07
C ASP A 20 3.90 13.01 8.63
N HIS A 21 3.00 13.72 7.92
CA HIS A 21 3.22 14.13 6.53
C HIS A 21 4.50 14.99 6.37
N ASN A 22 4.75 15.94 7.27
CA ASN A 22 5.91 16.82 7.18
C ASN A 22 7.22 16.05 7.40
N ALA A 23 7.23 15.11 8.35
CA ALA A 23 8.34 14.21 8.57
C ALA A 23 8.59 13.32 7.35
N LYS A 24 7.53 12.77 6.74
CA LYS A 24 7.63 11.97 5.49
C LYS A 24 8.30 12.77 4.38
N VAL A 25 7.84 14.00 4.12
CA VAL A 25 8.40 14.88 3.07
C VAL A 25 9.89 15.16 3.33
N LYS A 26 10.22 15.64 4.53
CA LYS A 26 11.61 16.00 4.90
C LYS A 26 12.54 14.80 4.79
N ARG A 27 12.14 13.65 5.33
CA ARG A 27 12.99 12.45 5.38
C ARG A 27 13.07 11.75 4.04
N GLY A 28 12.01 11.76 3.24
CA GLY A 28 12.04 11.28 1.86
C GLY A 28 13.05 12.07 1.00
N ALA A 29 13.05 13.41 1.12
CA ALA A 29 14.03 14.25 0.44
C ALA A 29 15.47 14.00 0.92
N ALA A 30 15.67 13.79 2.22
CA ALA A 30 16.98 13.44 2.77
C ALA A 30 17.48 12.08 2.24
N LEU A 31 16.62 11.05 2.25
CA LEU A 31 16.91 9.72 1.72
C LEU A 31 17.29 9.79 0.24
N LYS A 32 16.49 10.48 -0.57
CA LYS A 32 16.77 10.65 -2.00
C LYS A 32 18.15 11.25 -2.26
N ARG A 33 18.53 12.29 -1.50
CA ARG A 33 19.86 12.91 -1.63
C ARG A 33 20.98 11.96 -1.21
N ALA A 34 20.86 11.33 -0.04
CA ALA A 34 21.88 10.42 0.48
C ALA A 34 22.10 9.21 -0.43
N CYS A 35 21.02 8.66 -1.00
CA CYS A 35 21.08 7.48 -1.86
C CYS A 35 21.50 7.79 -3.31
N ALA A 36 21.57 9.05 -3.75
CA ALA A 36 21.81 9.41 -5.15
C ALA A 36 23.14 8.87 -5.71
N GLY A 37 24.15 8.65 -4.85
CA GLY A 37 25.46 8.10 -5.21
C GLY A 37 25.58 6.58 -5.09
N LEU A 38 24.54 5.87 -4.64
CA LEU A 38 24.61 4.42 -4.46
C LEU A 38 24.78 3.69 -5.81
N PRO A 39 25.44 2.53 -5.81
CA PRO A 39 25.45 1.61 -6.95
C PRO A 39 24.03 1.35 -7.48
N SER A 40 23.93 1.13 -8.80
CA SER A 40 22.63 0.93 -9.45
C SER A 40 21.87 -0.29 -8.92
N SER A 41 22.56 -1.32 -8.42
CA SER A 41 21.96 -2.49 -7.76
C SER A 41 21.03 -2.11 -6.60
N PHE A 42 21.34 -1.03 -5.86
CA PHE A 42 20.51 -0.53 -4.76
C PHE A 42 19.49 0.53 -5.20
N ARG A 43 19.47 0.90 -6.48
CA ARG A 43 18.56 1.91 -7.04
C ARG A 43 17.76 1.38 -8.23
N THR A 44 17.61 0.06 -8.28
CA THR A 44 16.84 -0.62 -9.32
C THR A 44 15.95 -1.68 -8.70
N TRP A 45 14.80 -1.88 -9.30
CA TRP A 45 13.88 -2.98 -9.00
C TRP A 45 13.21 -3.41 -10.30
N GLY A 46 13.32 -4.69 -10.63
CA GLY A 46 12.78 -5.24 -11.88
C GLY A 46 11.40 -5.89 -11.75
N GLY A 47 10.91 -6.08 -10.52
CA GLY A 47 9.65 -6.78 -10.25
C GLY A 47 8.47 -5.83 -10.04
N PRO A 48 7.27 -6.37 -9.82
CA PRO A 48 6.16 -5.59 -9.30
C PRO A 48 6.45 -5.15 -7.86
N CYS A 49 5.80 -4.06 -7.46
CA CYS A 49 5.73 -3.62 -6.07
C CYS A 49 4.31 -3.19 -5.75
N TYR A 50 3.98 -3.23 -4.46
CA TYR A 50 2.63 -3.10 -3.95
C TYR A 50 2.56 -2.09 -2.82
N ARG A 51 1.44 -1.39 -2.71
CA ARG A 51 1.19 -0.52 -1.58
C ARG A 51 -0.28 -0.50 -1.25
N GLN A 52 -0.57 -0.73 0.01
CA GLN A 52 -1.90 -0.58 0.57
C GLN A 52 -2.13 0.88 0.99
N GLU A 53 -3.26 1.44 0.59
CA GLU A 53 -3.78 2.69 1.11
C GLU A 53 -5.20 2.51 1.65
N ALA A 54 -5.57 3.38 2.60
CA ALA A 54 -6.93 3.54 3.08
C ALA A 54 -7.42 4.92 2.65
N HIS A 55 -8.48 4.97 1.85
CA HIS A 55 -8.95 6.19 1.22
C HIS A 55 -10.25 6.68 1.85
N GLU A 56 -10.31 7.99 2.07
CA GLU A 56 -11.54 8.73 2.27
C GLU A 56 -12.23 9.01 0.92
N LYS A 57 -13.46 9.53 0.96
CA LYS A 57 -14.32 9.70 -0.24
C LYS A 57 -13.69 10.58 -1.32
N ASP A 58 -12.92 11.60 -0.93
CA ASP A 58 -12.25 12.54 -1.83
C ASP A 58 -11.13 11.86 -2.64
N ARG A 59 -10.32 11.02 -2.00
CA ARG A 59 -9.24 10.27 -2.66
C ARG A 59 -9.78 9.22 -3.63
N VAL A 60 -10.90 8.58 -3.28
CA VAL A 60 -11.62 7.69 -4.21
C VAL A 60 -12.08 8.45 -5.44
N TRP A 61 -12.56 9.69 -5.30
CA TRP A 61 -12.91 10.53 -6.44
C TRP A 61 -11.69 10.85 -7.31
N GLN A 62 -10.58 11.31 -6.72
CA GLN A 62 -9.35 11.61 -7.47
C GLN A 62 -8.87 10.40 -8.28
N LEU A 63 -8.88 9.22 -7.67
CA LEU A 63 -8.45 7.99 -8.30
C LEU A 63 -9.41 7.52 -9.41
N LEU A 64 -10.72 7.48 -9.15
CA LEU A 64 -11.68 6.90 -10.09
C LEU A 64 -12.23 7.90 -11.10
N ALA A 65 -12.57 9.11 -10.64
CA ALA A 65 -13.11 10.17 -11.47
C ALA A 65 -11.99 10.95 -12.13
N ASP A 66 -11.01 11.44 -11.40
CA ASP A 66 -10.00 12.29 -12.04
C ASP A 66 -8.92 11.44 -12.74
N ASN A 67 -8.94 10.11 -12.50
CA ASN A 67 -7.94 9.15 -12.96
C ASN A 67 -6.51 9.61 -12.62
N HIS A 68 -6.39 10.30 -11.49
CA HIS A 68 -5.19 10.99 -11.08
C HIS A 68 -5.21 11.17 -9.57
N LEU A 69 -4.54 10.27 -8.87
CA LEU A 69 -4.31 10.35 -7.45
C LEU A 69 -2.89 10.87 -7.20
N PRO A 70 -2.70 12.09 -6.66
CA PRO A 70 -1.37 12.63 -6.38
C PRO A 70 -0.59 11.73 -5.43
N GLU A 71 0.71 11.56 -5.72
CA GLU A 71 1.64 10.78 -4.92
C GLU A 71 2.97 11.52 -4.73
N THR A 72 3.80 11.01 -3.82
CA THR A 72 5.08 11.58 -3.40
C THR A 72 6.10 10.45 -3.23
N ILE A 73 7.17 10.69 -2.48
CA ILE A 73 8.11 9.65 -2.06
C ILE A 73 7.41 8.70 -1.08
N ALA A 74 7.43 7.40 -1.34
CA ALA A 74 6.80 6.41 -0.47
C ALA A 74 7.43 5.03 -0.55
N ALA A 75 7.20 4.24 0.49
CA ALA A 75 7.62 2.84 0.56
C ALA A 75 6.57 1.94 -0.09
N TRP A 76 7.04 1.01 -0.90
CA TRP A 76 6.26 -0.03 -1.57
C TRP A 76 6.88 -1.37 -1.23
N THR A 77 6.07 -2.38 -0.93
CA THR A 77 6.57 -3.74 -0.66
C THR A 77 6.70 -4.53 -1.96
N THR A 78 7.70 -5.40 -2.06
CA THR A 78 7.88 -6.35 -3.16
C THR A 78 7.04 -7.62 -2.98
N ASP A 79 6.35 -7.73 -1.83
CA ASP A 79 5.54 -8.88 -1.42
C ASP A 79 4.08 -8.47 -1.23
N LEU A 80 3.18 -9.13 -1.98
CA LEU A 80 1.74 -8.87 -1.95
C LEU A 80 1.11 -9.27 -0.62
N ASP A 81 1.58 -10.30 0.05
CA ASP A 81 1.00 -10.75 1.31
C ASP A 81 1.35 -9.78 2.45
N ILE A 82 2.54 -9.17 2.38
CA ILE A 82 2.88 -8.03 3.24
C ILE A 82 1.94 -6.86 2.95
N ALA A 83 1.67 -6.55 1.68
CA ALA A 83 0.73 -5.48 1.34
C ALA A 83 -0.69 -5.76 1.85
N LYS A 84 -1.16 -7.01 1.80
CA LYS A 84 -2.50 -7.41 2.26
C LYS A 84 -2.68 -7.44 3.77
N THR A 85 -1.60 -7.58 4.53
CA THR A 85 -1.61 -7.68 6.00
C THR A 85 -1.17 -6.38 6.67
N PHE A 86 -0.72 -5.40 5.90
CA PHE A 86 -0.24 -4.11 6.39
C PHE A 86 -1.32 -3.43 7.26
N LYS A 87 -0.90 -2.93 8.44
CA LYS A 87 -1.79 -2.30 9.44
C LYS A 87 -3.01 -3.16 9.84
N GLY A 88 -2.85 -4.49 9.85
CA GLY A 88 -3.94 -5.41 10.22
C GLY A 88 -4.83 -5.84 9.05
N GLY A 89 -4.45 -5.47 7.82
CA GLY A 89 -5.12 -5.87 6.60
C GLY A 89 -6.17 -4.89 6.13
N VAL A 90 -7.39 -5.35 5.83
CA VAL A 90 -8.43 -4.48 5.25
C VAL A 90 -8.76 -3.34 6.23
N PRO A 91 -8.69 -2.06 5.79
CA PRO A 91 -9.03 -0.92 6.64
C PRO A 91 -10.51 -0.93 7.06
N PRO A 92 -10.86 -0.27 8.19
CA PRO A 92 -12.23 -0.12 8.66
C PRO A 92 -13.25 0.30 7.60
N ALA A 93 -14.53 -0.08 7.79
CA ALA A 93 -15.60 0.04 6.79
C ALA A 93 -15.90 1.49 6.33
N GLU A 94 -15.54 2.49 7.12
CA GLU A 94 -15.64 3.91 6.77
C GLU A 94 -14.60 4.35 5.72
N LEU A 95 -13.50 3.61 5.59
CA LEU A 95 -12.46 3.83 4.59
C LEU A 95 -12.62 2.85 3.42
N ARG A 96 -11.89 3.12 2.34
CA ARG A 96 -11.77 2.19 1.20
C ARG A 96 -10.34 1.68 1.15
N GLY A 97 -10.17 0.39 1.42
CA GLY A 97 -8.89 -0.29 1.22
C GLY A 97 -8.59 -0.44 -0.26
N VAL A 98 -7.42 -0.01 -0.68
CA VAL A 98 -6.93 -0.18 -2.05
C VAL A 98 -5.50 -0.69 -1.97
N ILE A 99 -5.18 -1.75 -2.72
CA ILE A 99 -3.80 -2.15 -3.00
C ILE A 99 -3.49 -1.74 -4.41
N PHE A 100 -2.42 -0.97 -4.56
CA PHE A 100 -1.84 -0.62 -5.85
C PHE A 100 -0.75 -1.62 -6.24
N LYS A 101 -0.54 -1.81 -7.53
CA LYS A 101 0.57 -2.58 -8.13
C LYS A 101 1.23 -1.75 -9.21
N LEU A 102 2.56 -1.67 -9.17
CA LEU A 102 3.36 -1.00 -10.19
C LEU A 102 4.59 -1.83 -10.55
N HIS A 103 5.00 -1.73 -11.82
CA HIS A 103 6.39 -1.97 -12.20
C HIS A 103 7.06 -0.60 -12.26
N PRO A 104 7.91 -0.25 -11.27
CA PRO A 104 8.40 1.11 -11.14
C PRO A 104 9.30 1.47 -12.33
N PRO A 105 9.14 2.67 -12.93
CA PRO A 105 10.15 3.20 -13.83
C PRO A 105 11.52 3.24 -13.16
N ALA A 106 12.59 2.88 -13.85
CA ALA A 106 13.93 2.80 -13.24
C ALA A 106 14.35 4.11 -12.55
N ALA A 107 14.03 5.26 -13.14
CA ALA A 107 14.34 6.58 -12.57
C ALA A 107 13.52 6.94 -11.31
N SER A 108 12.43 6.22 -11.02
CA SER A 108 11.59 6.46 -9.84
C SER A 108 12.12 5.78 -8.58
N VAL A 109 13.02 4.79 -8.72
CA VAL A 109 13.54 4.04 -7.58
C VAL A 109 14.60 4.89 -6.86
N ILE A 110 14.27 5.34 -5.65
CA ILE A 110 15.22 6.06 -4.80
C ILE A 110 16.20 5.06 -4.18
N VAL A 111 15.65 4.00 -3.57
CA VAL A 111 16.44 2.96 -2.93
C VAL A 111 15.64 1.66 -2.83
N ASN A 112 16.30 0.55 -3.13
CA ASN A 112 15.80 -0.80 -2.91
C ASN A 112 16.28 -1.25 -1.53
N LEU A 113 15.43 -1.09 -0.51
CA LEU A 113 15.78 -1.46 0.87
C LEU A 113 15.96 -2.98 0.98
N SER A 114 15.18 -3.77 0.24
CA SER A 114 15.37 -5.22 0.20
C SER A 114 16.78 -5.61 -0.27
N ALA A 115 17.34 -4.91 -1.26
CA ALA A 115 18.72 -5.14 -1.70
C ALA A 115 19.75 -4.64 -0.69
N LEU A 116 19.53 -3.48 -0.06
CA LEU A 116 20.43 -2.96 0.98
C LEU A 116 20.54 -3.91 2.17
N TYR A 117 19.41 -4.40 2.69
CA TYR A 117 19.39 -5.31 3.84
C TYR A 117 19.89 -6.72 3.52
N ALA A 118 20.05 -7.07 2.24
CA ALA A 118 20.68 -8.31 1.82
C ALA A 118 22.21 -8.18 1.71
N ASP A 119 22.76 -6.97 1.79
CA ASP A 119 24.17 -6.68 1.57
C ASP A 119 24.96 -6.66 2.89
N ALA A 120 26.03 -7.45 2.96
CA ALA A 120 26.84 -7.57 4.18
C ALA A 120 27.58 -6.27 4.54
N ASP A 121 28.04 -5.50 3.55
CA ASP A 121 28.75 -4.25 3.80
C ASP A 121 27.79 -3.20 4.40
N PHE A 122 26.51 -3.24 4.04
CA PHE A 122 25.49 -2.39 4.64
C PHE A 122 25.27 -2.73 6.12
N HIS A 123 25.19 -4.02 6.47
CA HIS A 123 25.10 -4.47 7.86
C HIS A 123 26.31 -4.05 8.69
N ASP A 124 27.51 -4.23 8.15
CA ASP A 124 28.76 -3.80 8.78
C ASP A 124 28.77 -2.29 9.02
N ALA A 125 28.25 -1.50 8.06
CA ALA A 125 28.11 -0.07 8.23
C ALA A 125 27.10 0.30 9.33
N CYS A 126 25.97 -0.42 9.42
CA CYS A 126 24.98 -0.22 10.47
C CYS A 126 25.57 -0.46 11.86
N GLN A 127 26.35 -1.53 12.03
CA GLN A 127 27.03 -1.84 13.29
C GLN A 127 28.11 -0.81 13.62
N ARG A 128 28.98 -0.49 12.65
CA ARG A 128 30.06 0.50 12.81
C ARG A 128 29.55 1.87 13.24
N HIS A 129 28.38 2.26 12.74
CA HIS A 129 27.78 3.56 13.00
C HIS A 129 26.71 3.54 14.09
N GLN A 130 26.42 2.39 14.71
CA GLN A 130 25.26 2.20 15.60
C GLN A 130 25.14 3.27 16.70
N SER A 131 26.23 3.60 17.39
CA SER A 131 26.25 4.60 18.47
C SER A 131 26.08 6.05 17.99
N GLN A 132 26.23 6.29 16.69
CA GLN A 132 26.12 7.61 16.06
C GLN A 132 24.76 7.82 15.38
N ILE A 133 23.97 6.75 15.20
CA ILE A 133 22.64 6.81 14.58
C ILE A 133 21.64 7.35 15.60
N SER A 134 21.07 8.50 15.31
CA SER A 134 20.00 9.07 16.10
C SER A 134 18.74 8.19 16.00
N CYS A 135 18.09 7.95 17.14
CA CYS A 135 16.88 7.12 17.25
C CYS A 135 17.01 5.72 16.63
N TYR A 136 18.17 5.05 16.74
CA TYR A 136 18.43 3.73 16.17
C TYR A 136 17.29 2.72 16.40
N GLY A 137 16.87 2.51 17.65
CA GLY A 137 15.77 1.59 17.99
C GLY A 137 14.37 2.05 17.57
N GLY A 138 14.24 3.28 17.06
CA GLY A 138 13.03 3.82 16.43
C GLY A 138 13.01 3.66 14.91
N GLY A 139 14.19 3.50 14.30
CA GLY A 139 14.39 3.37 12.86
C GLY A 139 15.02 2.02 12.54
N ILE A 140 16.22 2.06 11.95
CA ILE A 140 16.90 0.88 11.38
C ILE A 140 17.08 -0.29 12.36
N GLY A 141 17.18 -0.03 13.66
CA GLY A 141 17.33 -1.06 14.69
C GLY A 141 16.07 -1.91 14.95
N ARG A 142 14.92 -1.55 14.39
CA ARG A 142 13.68 -2.35 14.44
C ARG A 142 13.59 -3.39 13.33
N TYR A 143 14.39 -3.21 12.29
CA TYR A 143 14.21 -3.85 11.02
C TYR A 143 15.45 -4.68 10.73
N GLY A 144 15.26 -5.98 10.51
CA GLY A 144 16.34 -6.89 10.10
C GLY A 144 16.22 -7.27 8.63
N ASP A 145 16.70 -8.47 8.30
CA ASP A 145 16.77 -9.00 6.93
C ASP A 145 15.40 -9.27 6.27
N SER A 146 14.30 -9.06 7.01
CA SER A 146 12.94 -9.22 6.53
C SER A 146 12.41 -8.01 5.74
N GLN A 147 13.24 -7.00 5.49
CA GLN A 147 12.83 -5.83 4.72
C GLN A 147 12.56 -6.21 3.27
N LYS A 148 11.32 -5.97 2.83
CA LYS A 148 10.84 -6.22 1.46
C LYS A 148 10.43 -4.94 0.77
N GLU A 149 11.00 -3.80 1.17
CA GLU A 149 10.58 -2.50 0.68
C GLU A 149 11.48 -1.95 -0.44
N VAL A 150 10.86 -1.18 -1.32
CA VAL A 150 11.49 -0.29 -2.29
C VAL A 150 10.87 1.09 -2.09
N VAL A 151 11.71 2.12 -2.01
CA VAL A 151 11.24 3.50 -1.90
C VAL A 151 11.20 4.13 -3.28
N LEU A 152 10.03 4.62 -3.65
CA LEU A 152 9.75 5.19 -4.97
C LEU A 152 9.38 6.66 -4.85
N GLU A 153 9.73 7.45 -5.86
CA GLU A 153 9.16 8.76 -6.13
C GLU A 153 8.25 8.68 -7.35
N ILE A 154 6.94 8.74 -7.14
CA ILE A 154 5.93 8.68 -8.18
C ILE A 154 5.05 9.92 -8.06
N ALA A 155 4.75 10.59 -9.17
CA ALA A 155 3.96 11.82 -9.18
C ALA A 155 2.46 11.57 -8.96
N SER A 156 1.94 10.49 -9.54
CA SER A 156 0.54 10.11 -9.39
C SER A 156 0.26 8.64 -9.71
N LEU A 157 -0.87 8.16 -9.21
CA LEU A 157 -1.44 6.85 -9.47
C LEU A 157 -2.74 6.99 -10.24
N ASP A 158 -3.07 5.99 -11.04
CA ASP A 158 -4.29 5.95 -11.85
C ASP A 158 -5.08 4.66 -11.63
N ARG A 159 -6.20 4.50 -12.34
CA ARG A 159 -7.03 3.29 -12.23
C ARG A 159 -6.30 2.01 -12.67
N ALA A 160 -5.35 2.11 -13.60
CA ALA A 160 -4.61 0.96 -14.09
C ALA A 160 -3.64 0.41 -13.03
N SER A 161 -3.21 1.27 -12.11
CA SER A 161 -2.38 0.86 -10.97
C SER A 161 -3.14 0.11 -9.86
N ILE A 162 -4.48 0.02 -9.91
CA ILE A 162 -5.28 -0.65 -8.89
C ILE A 162 -5.19 -2.17 -9.06
N HIS A 163 -4.72 -2.85 -8.01
CA HIS A 163 -4.60 -4.31 -7.98
C HIS A 163 -5.75 -4.99 -7.23
N ALA A 164 -6.10 -4.47 -6.05
CA ALA A 164 -7.17 -5.04 -5.23
C ALA A 164 -7.96 -3.97 -4.48
N TYR A 165 -9.27 -4.17 -4.36
CA TYR A 165 -10.10 -3.45 -3.39
C TYR A 165 -10.35 -4.29 -2.14
N GLY A 166 -10.27 -3.65 -0.98
CA GLY A 166 -10.67 -4.19 0.30
C GLY A 166 -12.15 -3.92 0.54
N GLY A 167 -12.85 -4.93 1.04
CA GLY A 167 -14.25 -4.83 1.41
C GLY A 167 -14.57 -5.71 2.61
N TYR A 168 -15.83 -5.65 3.02
CA TYR A 168 -16.38 -6.50 4.07
C TYR A 168 -17.51 -7.30 3.45
N SER A 169 -17.51 -8.61 3.64
CA SER A 169 -18.74 -9.38 3.47
C SER A 169 -19.69 -9.11 4.64
N SER A 170 -20.97 -9.45 4.46
CA SER A 170 -21.96 -9.40 5.54
C SER A 170 -21.57 -10.31 6.71
N SER A 171 -22.31 -10.23 7.82
CA SER A 171 -22.04 -11.09 8.98
C SER A 171 -22.17 -12.57 8.62
N ARG A 172 -21.58 -13.44 9.44
CA ARG A 172 -21.71 -14.90 9.31
C ARG A 172 -23.17 -15.31 9.26
N GLU A 173 -23.99 -14.69 10.10
CA GLU A 173 -25.42 -14.91 10.24
C GLU A 173 -26.17 -14.47 8.98
N ASP A 174 -25.89 -13.27 8.45
CA ASP A 174 -26.53 -12.78 7.21
C ASP A 174 -26.18 -13.65 5.99
N LEU A 175 -24.91 -14.09 5.89
CA LEU A 175 -24.46 -14.94 4.80
C LEU A 175 -25.08 -16.34 4.88
N ALA A 176 -25.21 -16.89 6.09
CA ALA A 176 -25.89 -18.16 6.32
C ALA A 176 -27.39 -18.03 6.01
N GLU A 177 -28.05 -16.95 6.45
CA GLU A 177 -29.45 -16.68 6.12
C GLU A 177 -29.67 -16.61 4.61
N LEU A 178 -28.80 -15.90 3.90
CA LEU A 178 -28.84 -15.81 2.44
C LEU A 178 -28.66 -17.17 1.77
N TYR A 179 -27.77 -18.02 2.29
CA TYR A 179 -27.49 -19.34 1.75
C TYR A 179 -28.64 -20.32 1.98
N PHE A 180 -29.21 -20.36 3.19
CA PHE A 180 -30.28 -21.28 3.57
C PHE A 180 -31.69 -20.77 3.25
N GLY A 181 -31.84 -19.47 2.96
CA GLY A 181 -33.13 -18.83 2.69
C GLY A 181 -34.05 -18.73 3.92
N ARG A 182 -33.47 -18.80 5.13
CA ARG A 182 -34.17 -18.76 6.42
C ARG A 182 -33.22 -18.31 7.53
N VAL A 183 -33.76 -17.81 8.65
CA VAL A 183 -32.97 -17.50 9.85
C VAL A 183 -32.19 -18.76 10.29
N PRO A 184 -30.86 -18.71 10.37
CA PRO A 184 -30.04 -19.88 10.59
C PRO A 184 -30.08 -20.33 12.06
N SER A 185 -30.18 -21.64 12.29
CA SER A 185 -29.95 -22.26 13.59
C SER A 185 -28.46 -22.43 13.89
N ASP A 186 -28.09 -22.78 15.14
CA ASP A 186 -26.70 -23.06 15.50
C ASP A 186 -26.08 -24.19 14.65
N ASP A 187 -26.87 -25.21 14.30
CA ASP A 187 -26.44 -26.30 13.42
C ASP A 187 -26.24 -25.83 11.97
N ASP A 188 -27.11 -24.95 11.46
CA ASP A 188 -26.96 -24.33 10.14
C ASP A 188 -25.67 -23.50 10.08
N LEU A 189 -25.39 -22.72 11.13
CA LEU A 189 -24.18 -21.90 11.22
C LEU A 189 -22.90 -22.75 11.29
N ALA A 190 -22.91 -23.85 12.07
CA ALA A 190 -21.78 -24.78 12.10
C ALA A 190 -21.58 -25.51 10.75
N ALA A 191 -22.67 -25.82 10.04
CA ALA A 191 -22.60 -26.38 8.69
C ALA A 191 -22.05 -25.36 7.68
N PHE A 192 -22.49 -24.11 7.77
CA PHE A 192 -22.00 -23.01 6.95
C PHE A 192 -20.50 -22.76 7.15
N ASP A 193 -20.01 -22.77 8.39
CA ASP A 193 -18.58 -22.62 8.68
C ASP A 193 -17.73 -23.72 8.01
N ARG A 194 -18.21 -24.97 8.01
CA ARG A 194 -17.54 -26.09 7.32
C ARG A 194 -17.51 -25.88 5.81
N LEU A 195 -18.59 -25.40 5.21
CA LEU A 195 -18.66 -25.08 3.79
C LEU A 195 -17.69 -23.94 3.43
N CYS A 196 -17.66 -22.89 4.24
CA CYS A 196 -16.72 -21.78 4.13
C CYS A 196 -15.27 -22.27 4.15
N LEU A 197 -14.90 -23.11 5.13
CA LEU A 197 -13.55 -23.70 5.21
C LEU A 197 -13.21 -24.54 3.98
N GLN A 198 -14.13 -25.37 3.49
CA GLN A 198 -13.92 -26.18 2.28
C GLN A 198 -13.73 -25.33 1.03
N ALA A 199 -14.44 -24.20 0.94
CA ALA A 199 -14.33 -23.25 -0.16
C ALA A 199 -13.16 -22.26 -0.01
N ASN A 200 -12.42 -22.31 1.12
CA ASN A 200 -11.46 -21.30 1.52
C ASN A 200 -12.06 -19.87 1.46
N ALA A 201 -13.30 -19.73 1.91
CA ALA A 201 -14.07 -18.51 1.96
C ALA A 201 -14.43 -18.18 3.43
N GLY A 202 -14.56 -16.89 3.75
CA GLY A 202 -14.89 -16.46 5.12
C GLY A 202 -15.73 -15.19 5.14
N ALA A 203 -16.42 -14.99 6.27
CA ALA A 203 -17.09 -13.74 6.59
C ALA A 203 -16.08 -12.67 7.06
N GLY A 204 -16.40 -11.39 6.85
CA GLY A 204 -15.61 -10.26 7.33
C GLY A 204 -14.69 -9.63 6.27
N PRO A 205 -13.52 -9.08 6.69
CA PRO A 205 -12.64 -8.32 5.80
C PRO A 205 -12.04 -9.21 4.71
N TRP A 206 -12.15 -8.77 3.46
CA TRP A 206 -11.64 -9.49 2.31
C TRP A 206 -11.04 -8.56 1.24
N TRP A 207 -9.92 -8.98 0.64
CA TRP A 207 -9.35 -8.35 -0.54
C TRP A 207 -9.88 -9.04 -1.80
N LEU A 208 -10.56 -8.30 -2.67
CA LEU A 208 -10.99 -8.82 -3.97
C LEU A 208 -9.80 -9.36 -4.75
N SER A 209 -10.04 -10.42 -5.53
CA SER A 209 -9.07 -10.86 -6.53
C SER A 209 -8.86 -9.78 -7.59
N GLU A 210 -7.78 -9.89 -8.38
CA GLU A 210 -7.51 -8.97 -9.48
C GLU A 210 -8.69 -8.95 -10.48
N THR A 211 -9.22 -10.12 -10.85
CA THR A 211 -10.41 -10.23 -11.70
C THR A 211 -11.66 -9.61 -11.08
N GLY A 212 -11.88 -9.81 -9.78
CA GLY A 212 -13.00 -9.20 -9.05
C GLY A 212 -12.90 -7.69 -9.04
N THR A 213 -11.69 -7.17 -8.80
CA THR A 213 -11.37 -5.74 -8.82
C THR A 213 -11.62 -5.13 -10.19
N GLN A 214 -11.15 -5.76 -11.26
CA GLN A 214 -11.40 -5.28 -12.63
C GLN A 214 -12.89 -5.30 -12.99
N SER A 215 -13.63 -6.30 -12.52
CA SER A 215 -15.09 -6.37 -12.70
C SER A 215 -15.83 -5.24 -11.98
N VAL A 216 -15.38 -4.86 -10.78
CA VAL A 216 -15.90 -3.68 -10.06
C VAL A 216 -15.56 -2.41 -10.83
N LEU A 217 -14.30 -2.21 -11.21
CA LEU A 217 -13.86 -1.00 -11.94
C LEU A 217 -14.67 -0.80 -13.22
N LYS A 218 -14.85 -1.86 -14.02
CA LYS A 218 -15.64 -1.83 -15.25
C LYS A 218 -17.10 -1.45 -15.01
N ARG A 219 -17.73 -1.98 -13.96
CA ARG A 219 -19.11 -1.60 -13.60
C ARG A 219 -19.22 -0.14 -13.18
N MET A 220 -18.19 0.37 -12.49
CA MET A 220 -18.17 1.76 -12.04
C MET A 220 -17.98 2.75 -13.18
N GLU A 221 -17.40 2.38 -14.33
CA GLU A 221 -17.11 3.32 -15.44
C GLU A 221 -18.33 4.13 -15.89
N SER A 222 -19.49 3.48 -16.06
CA SER A 222 -20.73 4.16 -16.45
C SER A 222 -21.23 5.12 -15.37
N ASP A 223 -21.13 4.73 -14.11
CA ASP A 223 -21.51 5.58 -12.98
C ASP A 223 -20.56 6.77 -12.83
N MET A 224 -19.26 6.56 -13.04
CA MET A 224 -18.25 7.63 -12.97
C MET A 224 -18.47 8.69 -14.06
N ALA A 225 -18.81 8.28 -15.28
CA ALA A 225 -19.15 9.21 -16.36
C ALA A 225 -20.35 10.09 -15.98
N ARG A 226 -21.40 9.48 -15.42
CA ARG A 226 -22.59 10.19 -14.92
C ARG A 226 -22.24 11.16 -13.78
N LEU A 227 -21.47 10.70 -12.79
CA LEU A 227 -21.09 11.50 -11.63
C LEU A 227 -20.24 12.72 -12.01
N ARG A 228 -19.30 12.57 -12.95
CA ARG A 228 -18.53 13.70 -13.49
C ARG A 228 -19.44 14.76 -14.12
N ALA A 229 -20.41 14.34 -14.94
CA ALA A 229 -21.36 15.26 -15.58
C ALA A 229 -22.21 16.03 -14.55
N GLN A 230 -22.68 15.35 -13.50
CA GLN A 230 -23.43 15.97 -12.41
C GLN A 230 -22.60 16.99 -11.63
N ARG A 231 -21.33 16.66 -11.32
CA ARG A 231 -20.42 17.58 -10.62
C ARG A 231 -20.10 18.81 -11.48
N GLN A 232 -19.84 18.61 -12.77
CA GLN A 232 -19.60 19.73 -13.69
C GLN A 232 -20.80 20.67 -13.75
N ALA A 233 -22.01 20.12 -13.87
CA ALA A 233 -23.25 20.89 -13.87
C ALA A 233 -23.44 21.69 -12.57
N ALA A 234 -23.11 21.11 -11.42
CA ALA A 234 -23.19 21.78 -10.12
C ALA A 234 -22.16 22.92 -9.96
N ILE A 235 -20.96 22.78 -10.53
CA ILE A 235 -19.93 23.84 -10.53
C ILE A 235 -20.31 24.99 -11.47
N THR A 236 -20.96 24.69 -12.60
CA THR A 236 -21.36 25.70 -13.60
C THR A 236 -22.71 26.35 -13.31
N ALA A 237 -23.46 25.88 -12.33
CA ALA A 237 -24.74 26.47 -11.95
C ALA A 237 -24.49 27.86 -11.31
N PRO A 238 -25.13 28.94 -11.78
CA PRO A 238 -24.97 30.26 -11.17
C PRO A 238 -25.49 30.22 -9.73
N ALA A 239 -24.70 30.81 -8.81
CA ALA A 239 -25.12 31.00 -7.43
C ALA A 239 -26.44 31.79 -7.40
N ARG A 240 -27.49 31.18 -6.83
CA ARG A 240 -28.78 31.83 -6.60
C ARG A 240 -28.72 32.73 -5.39
#